data_AF-S9QB36-F1
#
_entry.id   AF-S9QB36-F1
#
_cell.length_a   1.000
_cell.length_b   1.000
_cell.length_c   1.000
_cell.angle_alpha   90.00
_cell.angle_beta   90.00
_cell.angle_gamma   90.00
#
_symmetry.space_group_name_H-M   'P 1'
#
loop_
_entity.id
_entity.type
_entity.pdbx_description
1 polymer ?
#
loop_
_entity_poly.entity_id
_entity_poly.type
_entity_poly.pdbx_seq_one_letter_code
_entity_poly.pdbx_strand_id
1 'polypeptide(L)' 'MNNSDNNPETNSAGPPERVPFMQQVLDNPFLLLFLGITIPTVLYLVWGVMEIASVPVAY' A
#
# COMPACT_ATOMS: atom_id res chain seq x y z
N MET A 1 57.02 -13.31 10.45
CA MET A 1 55.98 -14.22 9.92
C MET A 1 54.67 -13.90 10.62
N ASN A 2 53.65 -13.60 9.82
CA ASN A 2 52.34 -13.05 10.20
C ASN A 2 51.53 -14.01 11.07
N ASN A 3 51.08 -13.54 12.23
CA ASN A 3 49.90 -14.05 12.92
C ASN A 3 49.20 -12.82 13.52
N SER A 4 48.04 -12.42 13.00
CA SER A 4 47.05 -11.63 13.77
C SER A 4 45.71 -11.34 13.09
N ASP A 5 45.50 -11.54 11.79
CA ASP A 5 44.23 -11.08 11.18
C ASP A 5 43.44 -12.22 10.53
N ASN A 6 42.99 -13.15 11.36
CA ASN A 6 41.92 -14.10 11.02
C ASN A 6 40.69 -13.77 11.88
N ASN A 7 40.14 -12.58 11.66
CA ASN A 7 38.75 -12.30 12.01
C ASN A 7 37.88 -13.03 10.97
N PRO A 8 37.06 -14.02 11.34
CA PRO A 8 35.97 -14.41 10.47
C PRO A 8 35.07 -13.19 10.41
N GLU A 9 35.15 -12.41 9.33
CA GLU A 9 34.19 -11.36 9.05
C GLU A 9 32.82 -11.99 9.14
N THR A 10 32.19 -11.72 10.29
CA THR A 10 30.87 -12.18 10.61
C THR A 10 29.99 -11.52 9.58
N ASN A 11 29.71 -12.27 8.51
CA ASN A 11 28.63 -11.98 7.58
C ASN A 11 27.37 -11.91 8.44
N SER A 12 27.07 -10.70 8.92
CA SER A 12 25.84 -10.31 9.59
C SER A 12 24.74 -10.34 8.54
N ALA A 13 24.47 -11.52 8.00
CA ALA A 13 23.21 -11.85 7.37
C ALA A 13 22.20 -11.99 8.52
N GLY A 14 21.81 -10.84 9.07
CA GLY A 14 20.64 -10.77 9.93
C GLY A 14 19.45 -11.41 9.20
N PRO A 15 18.52 -12.08 9.90
CA PRO A 15 17.36 -12.69 9.26
C PRO A 15 16.66 -11.67 8.36
N PRO A 16 16.15 -12.07 7.18
CA PRO A 16 15.46 -11.14 6.29
C PRO A 16 14.34 -10.45 7.05
N GLU A 17 14.47 -9.13 7.19
CA GLU A 17 13.50 -8.30 7.89
C GLU A 17 12.18 -8.40 7.12
N ARG A 18 11.14 -8.93 7.76
CA ARG A 18 9.85 -9.13 7.09
C ARG A 18 9.25 -7.76 6.84
N VAL A 19 9.18 -7.36 5.57
CA VAL A 19 8.53 -6.11 5.18
C VAL A 19 7.05 -6.18 5.61
N PRO A 20 6.57 -5.26 6.47
CA PRO A 20 5.19 -5.26 6.91
C PRO A 20 4.24 -4.99 5.74
N PHE A 21 3.12 -5.71 5.70
CA PHE A 21 2.13 -5.64 4.60
C PHE A 21 1.65 -4.21 4.31
N MET A 22 1.49 -3.39 5.35
CA MET A 22 1.05 -2.01 5.19
C MET A 22 2.10 -1.16 4.46
N GLN A 23 3.40 -1.43 4.64
CA GLN A 23 4.45 -0.75 3.85
C GLN A 23 4.39 -1.18 2.38
N GLN A 24 4.21 -2.47 2.08
CA GLN A 24 4.12 -2.92 0.68
C GLN A 24 2.94 -2.29 -0.08
N VAL A 25 1.84 -2.02 0.61
CA VAL A 25 0.67 -1.29 0.07
C VAL A 25 1.01 0.19 -0.18
N LEU A 26 1.73 0.84 0.74
CA LEU A 26 2.12 2.24 0.64
C LEU A 26 3.28 2.49 -0.33
N ASP A 27 4.15 1.50 -0.54
CA ASP A 27 5.34 1.58 -1.40
C ASP A 27 5.00 1.37 -2.88
N ASN A 28 3.79 0.91 -3.22
CA ASN A 28 3.35 0.73 -4.59
C ASN A 28 2.54 1.96 -5.08
N PRO A 29 3.14 2.86 -5.88
CA PRO A 29 2.47 4.09 -6.31
C PRO A 29 1.22 3.83 -7.14
N PHE A 30 1.13 2.72 -7.88
CA PHE A 30 -0.09 2.37 -8.63
C PHE A 30 -1.22 1.94 -7.71
N LEU A 31 -0.90 1.26 -6.62
CA LEU A 31 -1.88 0.79 -5.65
C LEU A 31 -2.41 1.98 -4.82
N LEU A 32 -1.53 2.92 -4.49
CA LEU A 32 -1.90 4.24 -3.94
C LEU A 32 -2.76 5.05 -4.91
N LEU A 33 -2.39 5.11 -6.19
CA LEU A 33 -3.14 5.82 -7.22
C LEU A 33 -4.52 5.20 -7.42
N PHE A 34 -4.59 3.87 -7.53
CA PHE A 34 -5.84 3.14 -7.64
C PHE A 34 -6.74 3.44 -6.46
N LEU A 35 -6.26 3.27 -5.22
CA LEU A 35 -7.05 3.56 -4.03
C LEU A 35 -7.47 5.04 -3.98
N GLY A 36 -6.58 5.95 -4.38
CA GLY A 36 -6.83 7.39 -4.45
C GLY A 36 -7.93 7.80 -5.43
N ILE A 37 -8.09 7.10 -6.56
CA ILE A 37 -9.20 7.36 -7.50
C ILE A 37 -10.44 6.54 -7.17
N THR A 38 -10.28 5.30 -6.69
CA THR A 38 -11.39 4.37 -6.46
C THR A 38 -12.24 4.83 -5.28
N ILE A 39 -11.62 5.31 -4.20
CA ILE A 39 -12.36 5.83 -3.03
C ILE A 39 -13.34 6.95 -3.44
N PRO A 40 -12.90 8.09 -4.01
CA PRO A 40 -13.83 9.15 -4.38
C PRO A 40 -14.79 8.70 -5.47
N THR A 41 -14.34 7.89 -6.44
CA THR A 41 -15.22 7.40 -7.51
C THR A 41 -16.39 6.58 -6.96
N VAL A 42 -16.13 5.60 -6.08
CA VAL A 42 -17.20 4.79 -5.49
C VAL A 42 -18.09 5.62 -4.58
N LEU A 43 -17.51 6.54 -3.80
CA LEU A 43 -18.27 7.42 -2.92
C LEU A 43 -19.22 8.32 -3.72
N TYR A 44 -18.74 8.95 -4.79
CA TYR A 44 -19.55 9.75 -5.70
C TYR A 44 -20.57 8.91 -6.49
N LEU A 45 -20.23 7.67 -6.84
CA LEU A 45 -21.14 6.78 -7.54
C LEU A 45 -22.31 6.40 -6.62
N VAL A 46 -22.02 5.95 -5.41
CA VAL A 46 -23.05 5.61 -4.41
C VAL A 46 -23.89 6.83 -4.07
N TRP A 47 -23.26 7.98 -3.82
CA TRP A 47 -23.98 9.24 -3.62
C TRP A 47 -24.88 9.54 -4.81
N GLY A 48 -24.34 9.58 -6.03
CA GLY A 48 -25.10 9.93 -7.24
C GLY A 48 -26.28 8.99 -7.49
N VAL A 49 -26.11 7.69 -7.22
CA VAL A 49 -27.21 6.72 -7.30
C VAL A 49 -28.28 7.01 -6.25
N MET A 50 -27.89 7.28 -5.00
CA MET A 50 -28.82 7.65 -3.93
C MET A 50 -29.56 8.96 -4.25
N GLU A 51 -28.86 9.96 -4.80
CA GLU A 51 -29.43 11.23 -5.24
C GLU A 51 -30.50 10.99 -6.29
N ILE A 52 -30.17 10.29 -7.37
CA ILE A 52 -31.10 9.99 -8.47
C ILE A 52 -32.31 9.17 -7.97
N ALA A 53 -32.10 8.20 -7.08
CA ALA A 53 -33.18 7.39 -6.53
C ALA A 53 -34.11 8.18 -5.60
N SER A 54 -33.60 9.25 -4.96
CA SER A 54 -34.37 10.12 -4.07
C SER A 54 -35.15 11.21 -4.80
N VAL A 55 -34.80 11.52 -6.05
CA VAL A 55 -35.55 12.46 -6.88
C VAL A 55 -36.93 11.87 -7.17
N PRO A 56 -38.02 12.48 -6.69
CA PRO A 56 -39.35 12.02 -7.01
C PRO A 56 -39.56 12.18 -8.51
N VAL A 57 -39.90 11.10 -9.21
CA VAL A 57 -40.38 11.17 -10.59
C VAL A 57 -41.74 11.85 -10.53
N ALA A 58 -41.75 13.17 -10.70
CA ALA A 58 -42.97 13.94 -10.78
C ALA A 58 -43.72 13.48 -12.04
N TYR A 59 -44.79 12.74 -11.82
CA TYR A 59 -45.74 12.26 -12.83
C TYR A 59 -46.80 13.33 -13.08
#